data_AF-A0A3S0P470-F1
#
_entry.id   AF-A0A3S0P470-F1
#
_cell.length_a   1.000
_cell.length_b   1.000
_cell.length_c   1.000
_cell.angle_alpha   90.00
_cell.angle_beta   90.00
_cell.angle_gamma   90.00
#
_symmetry.space_group_name_H-M   'P 1'
#
loop_
_entity.id
_entity.type
_entity.pdbx_description
1 polymer ?
#
loop_
_entity_poly.entity_id
_entity_poly.type
_entity_poly.pdbx_seq_one_letter_code
_entity_poly.pdbx_strand_id
1 'polypeptide(L)'
;MIGVMSSWWFSALTTVLTFNRRAEFCVFARTSTSESERVADFLCEHGMSVPTDLIKWSYSPRMVGALAAQQVADRLFNSGLALPKRIFTGVGSCLFAPRAYGRLDFDQVAGRTFWTDQQRYAFCEQHEDKILMRAEYMQDGCGLDYLDMTGRMLMLNAVSEFIGCMYNMMGSNLMEPAVGKPVMRSYNMSEEDLAFELQLFRLFRKEIEGSDDGWVDVLPVPGNANLIFLKGANGAFDWVVRDQRDKEFSSNPLYPFFNKDEVPKAMDRSKLDGHLYFATGTWAEKLEHDAESRHYAEGGTAANWPGEWKDWCSEGKRR
;
A
#
# COMPACT_ATOMS: atom_id res chain seq x y z
N MET A 1 -17.68 -1.01 42.66
CA MET A 1 -18.57 -0.71 41.51
C MET A 1 -17.71 -0.73 40.22
N ILE A 2 -17.04 -1.86 39.95
CA ILE A 2 -16.01 -2.01 38.88
C ILE A 2 -16.37 -3.16 37.91
N GLY A 3 -17.41 -3.94 38.19
CA GLY A 3 -17.74 -5.18 37.46
C GLY A 3 -18.61 -5.03 36.21
N VAL A 4 -18.91 -3.81 35.73
CA VAL A 4 -19.84 -3.60 34.59
C VAL A 4 -19.15 -3.02 33.35
N MET A 5 -17.90 -2.54 33.47
CA MET A 5 -17.17 -2.01 32.31
C MET A 5 -16.54 -3.10 31.43
N SER A 6 -16.26 -4.31 31.93
CA SER A 6 -15.60 -5.35 31.12
C SER A 6 -16.48 -5.96 30.01
N SER A 7 -17.80 -6.02 30.20
CA SER A 7 -18.69 -6.66 29.20
C SER A 7 -19.04 -5.73 28.03
N TRP A 8 -19.02 -4.42 28.24
CA TRP A 8 -19.28 -3.44 27.18
C TRP A 8 -18.12 -3.32 26.19
N TRP A 9 -16.88 -3.48 26.65
CA TRP A 9 -15.70 -3.45 25.78
C TRP A 9 -15.62 -4.67 24.87
N PHE A 10 -15.93 -5.87 25.38
CA PHE A 10 -16.05 -7.06 24.55
C PHE A 10 -17.16 -6.89 23.49
N SER A 11 -18.29 -6.26 23.84
CA SER A 11 -19.40 -6.06 22.89
C SER A 11 -19.12 -4.97 21.84
N ALA A 12 -18.37 -3.92 22.17
CA ALA A 12 -18.05 -2.83 21.24
C ALA A 12 -17.02 -3.25 20.18
N LEU A 13 -16.00 -4.02 20.56
CA LEU A 13 -15.02 -4.63 19.63
C LEU A 13 -15.64 -5.68 18.69
N THR A 14 -16.83 -6.18 19.02
CA THR A 14 -17.55 -7.21 18.27
C THR A 14 -18.32 -6.66 17.06
N THR A 15 -18.55 -5.34 17.00
CA THR A 15 -19.61 -4.77 16.15
C THR A 15 -19.16 -4.15 14.82
N VAL A 16 -17.86 -3.93 14.56
CA VAL A 16 -17.41 -3.29 13.29
C VAL A 16 -16.11 -3.90 12.72
N LEU A 17 -16.10 -5.21 12.44
CA LEU A 17 -14.94 -5.86 11.80
C LEU A 17 -15.38 -6.86 10.73
N THR A 18 -14.77 -6.76 9.54
CA THR A 18 -14.83 -7.77 8.48
C THR A 18 -14.27 -9.11 9.00
N PHE A 19 -14.90 -10.20 8.57
CA PHE A 19 -14.87 -11.52 9.20
C PHE A 19 -13.46 -12.12 9.44
N ASN A 20 -12.46 -11.81 8.61
CA ASN A 20 -11.09 -12.34 8.75
C ASN A 20 -10.26 -11.69 9.87
N ARG A 21 -10.26 -10.35 10.01
CA ARG A 21 -9.42 -9.66 11.01
C ARG A 21 -9.93 -9.87 12.45
N ARG A 22 -11.21 -10.24 12.59
CA ARG A 22 -11.85 -10.57 13.88
C ARG A 22 -11.30 -11.87 14.47
N ALA A 23 -10.94 -12.85 13.64
CA ALA A 23 -10.42 -14.14 14.10
C ALA A 23 -8.99 -14.00 14.66
N GLU A 24 -8.13 -13.23 14.00
CA GLU A 24 -6.73 -13.04 14.42
C GLU A 24 -6.62 -12.27 15.75
N PHE A 25 -7.39 -11.18 15.93
CA PHE A 25 -7.42 -10.47 17.21
C PHE A 25 -8.05 -11.33 18.32
N CYS A 26 -9.12 -12.10 18.03
CA CYS A 26 -9.73 -13.00 19.02
C CYS A 26 -8.83 -14.18 19.41
N VAL A 27 -7.98 -14.67 18.51
CA VAL A 27 -7.00 -15.72 18.82
C VAL A 27 -5.85 -15.15 19.64
N PHE A 28 -5.43 -13.91 19.36
CA PHE A 28 -4.36 -13.24 20.11
C PHE A 28 -4.78 -12.80 21.51
N ALA A 29 -5.99 -12.22 21.66
CA ALA A 29 -6.56 -11.82 22.95
C ALA A 29 -6.97 -13.00 23.85
N ARG A 30 -6.81 -14.25 23.39
CA ARG A 30 -6.90 -15.46 24.25
C ARG A 30 -5.60 -15.77 24.99
N THR A 31 -4.53 -15.01 24.76
CA THR A 31 -3.33 -15.05 25.60
C THR A 31 -3.61 -14.32 26.92
N SER A 32 -2.95 -14.77 28.00
CA SER A 32 -3.22 -14.43 29.40
C SER A 32 -3.74 -13.01 29.67
N THR A 33 -4.62 -12.86 30.67
CA THR A 33 -5.24 -11.59 31.09
C THR A 33 -4.28 -10.38 31.10
N SER A 34 -3.02 -10.61 31.44
CA SER A 34 -1.94 -9.62 31.45
C SER A 34 -1.60 -8.98 30.08
N GLU A 35 -1.61 -9.73 28.97
CA GLU A 35 -1.27 -9.17 27.64
C GLU A 35 -2.43 -8.34 27.09
N SER A 36 -3.67 -8.76 27.37
CA SER A 36 -4.86 -7.99 27.00
C SER A 36 -4.92 -6.65 27.75
N GLU A 37 -4.60 -6.64 29.05
CA GLU A 37 -4.47 -5.41 29.84
C GLU A 37 -3.37 -4.50 29.27
N ARG A 38 -2.19 -5.06 28.95
CA ARG A 38 -1.08 -4.28 28.39
C ARG A 38 -1.41 -3.64 27.04
N VAL A 39 -2.11 -4.36 26.16
CA VAL A 39 -2.57 -3.81 24.88
C VAL A 39 -3.61 -2.71 25.10
N ALA A 40 -4.55 -2.90 26.03
CA ALA A 40 -5.56 -1.89 26.34
C ALA A 40 -4.93 -0.60 26.90
N ASP A 41 -3.97 -0.73 27.82
CA ASP A 41 -3.22 0.39 28.37
C ASP A 41 -2.44 1.12 27.26
N PHE A 42 -1.79 0.37 26.37
CA PHE A 42 -1.06 0.92 25.23
C PHE A 42 -1.96 1.71 24.28
N LEU A 43 -3.14 1.18 23.94
CA LEU A 43 -4.14 1.86 23.12
C LEU A 43 -4.61 3.17 23.78
N CYS A 44 -4.91 3.11 25.08
CA CYS A 44 -5.33 4.27 25.87
C CYS A 44 -4.25 5.35 25.93
N GLU A 45 -3.01 4.97 26.24
CA GLU A 45 -1.85 5.86 26.31
C GLU A 45 -1.63 6.63 24.99
N HIS A 46 -1.85 5.97 23.85
CA HIS A 46 -1.64 6.56 22.53
C HIS A 46 -2.90 7.19 21.94
N GLY A 47 -4.03 7.20 22.66
CA GLY A 47 -5.31 7.76 22.20
C GLY A 47 -5.94 7.00 21.03
N MET A 48 -5.66 5.70 20.91
CA MET A 48 -6.19 4.82 19.86
C MET A 48 -7.51 4.21 20.30
N SER A 49 -8.62 4.69 19.75
CA SER A 49 -9.98 4.33 20.20
C SER A 49 -10.90 3.79 19.11
N VAL A 50 -10.55 3.97 17.83
CA VAL A 50 -11.42 3.61 16.69
C VAL A 50 -10.69 2.66 15.73
N PRO A 51 -10.98 1.35 15.74
CA PRO A 51 -10.44 0.43 14.75
C PRO A 51 -10.83 0.86 13.33
N THR A 52 -9.85 1.06 12.46
CA THR A 52 -10.02 1.55 11.08
C THR A 52 -8.99 0.87 10.18
N ASP A 53 -9.35 0.53 8.94
CA ASP A 53 -8.35 0.05 7.96
C ASP A 53 -7.45 1.21 7.55
N LEU A 54 -6.21 1.21 8.06
CA LEU A 54 -5.23 2.27 7.82
C LEU A 54 -4.24 1.91 6.71
N ILE A 55 -4.45 0.80 6.01
CA ILE A 55 -3.55 0.31 4.96
C ILE A 55 -4.19 0.47 3.58
N LYS A 56 -5.49 0.20 3.46
CA LYS A 56 -6.17 0.20 2.16
C LYS A 56 -6.59 1.60 1.72
N TRP A 57 -5.83 2.20 0.82
CA TRP A 57 -6.20 3.47 0.18
C TRP A 57 -7.31 3.28 -0.87
N SER A 58 -8.46 3.91 -0.66
CA SER A 58 -9.64 3.79 -1.52
C SER A 58 -9.44 4.32 -2.93
N TYR A 59 -8.54 5.28 -3.12
CA TYR A 59 -8.30 5.95 -4.39
C TYR A 59 -6.78 6.02 -4.62
N SER A 60 -6.14 4.85 -4.62
CA SER A 60 -4.71 4.71 -4.85
C SER A 60 -4.29 5.09 -6.28
N PRO A 61 -2.98 5.29 -6.53
CA PRO A 61 -2.50 5.51 -7.89
C PRO A 61 -2.95 4.39 -8.83
N ARG A 62 -3.13 4.72 -10.11
CA ARG A 62 -3.49 3.72 -11.12
C ARG A 62 -2.44 2.62 -11.17
N MET A 63 -2.87 1.42 -11.60
CA MET A 63 -2.00 0.30 -11.93
C MET A 63 -1.20 -0.34 -10.78
N VAL A 64 -1.44 -0.01 -9.50
CA VAL A 64 -0.82 -0.76 -8.38
C VAL A 64 -1.78 -1.22 -7.29
N GLY A 65 -3.02 -0.75 -7.31
CA GLY A 65 -4.01 -1.13 -6.29
C GLY A 65 -3.62 -0.58 -4.91
N ALA A 66 -4.28 -1.08 -3.86
CA ALA A 66 -3.97 -0.69 -2.49
C ALA A 66 -2.87 -1.57 -1.91
N LEU A 67 -2.12 -1.05 -0.93
CA LEU A 67 -1.18 -1.84 -0.14
C LEU A 67 -1.94 -2.98 0.56
N ALA A 68 -1.27 -4.11 0.68
CA ALA A 68 -1.75 -5.26 1.42
C ALA A 68 -1.15 -5.29 2.82
N ALA A 69 -1.88 -5.87 3.77
CA ALA A 69 -1.44 -5.92 5.17
C ALA A 69 -0.16 -6.77 5.30
N GLN A 70 -0.05 -7.84 4.53
CA GLN A 70 1.17 -8.65 4.44
C GLN A 70 2.39 -7.82 3.97
N GLN A 71 2.25 -6.92 2.99
CA GLN A 71 3.37 -6.07 2.54
C GLN A 71 3.87 -5.16 3.66
N VAL A 72 2.95 -4.59 4.44
CA VAL A 72 3.28 -3.75 5.60
C VAL A 72 3.95 -4.58 6.69
N ALA A 73 3.37 -5.74 7.04
CA ALA A 73 3.93 -6.65 8.03
C ALA A 73 5.35 -7.11 7.66
N ASP A 74 5.55 -7.59 6.44
CA ASP A 74 6.86 -8.05 5.95
C ASP A 74 7.90 -6.92 6.04
N ARG A 75 7.53 -5.68 5.65
CA ARG A 75 8.44 -4.53 5.74
C ARG A 75 8.80 -4.18 7.18
N LEU A 76 7.85 -4.24 8.11
CA LEU A 76 8.08 -3.85 9.49
C LEU A 76 8.80 -4.94 10.31
N PHE A 77 8.57 -6.22 9.99
CA PHE A 77 9.09 -7.34 10.79
C PHE A 77 10.23 -8.12 10.15
N ASN A 78 10.23 -8.25 8.82
CA ASN A 78 11.04 -9.23 8.09
C ASN A 78 12.08 -8.59 7.16
N SER A 79 12.06 -7.27 6.99
CA SER A 79 12.98 -6.55 6.09
C SER A 79 14.44 -6.47 6.57
N GLY A 80 14.67 -6.61 7.87
CA GLY A 80 15.97 -6.31 8.50
C GLY A 80 16.35 -4.83 8.47
N LEU A 81 15.47 -3.95 7.99
CA LEU A 81 15.66 -2.49 7.99
C LEU A 81 15.14 -1.90 9.31
N ALA A 82 15.62 -0.70 9.64
CA ALA A 82 15.09 0.03 10.80
C ALA A 82 13.58 0.27 10.67
N LEU A 83 12.88 0.22 11.81
CA LEU A 83 11.48 0.61 11.89
C LEU A 83 11.35 2.10 11.54
N PRO A 84 10.45 2.45 10.60
CA PRO A 84 10.16 3.85 10.32
C PRO A 84 9.35 4.46 11.47
N LYS A 85 9.35 5.79 11.58
CA LYS A 85 8.46 6.52 12.50
C LYS A 85 7.01 6.44 12.03
N ARG A 86 6.82 6.63 10.73
CA ARG A 86 5.53 6.59 10.05
C ARG A 86 5.68 6.08 8.63
N ILE A 87 4.59 5.54 8.10
CA ILE A 87 4.49 5.03 6.72
C ILE A 87 3.38 5.76 5.99
N PHE A 88 3.59 6.05 4.71
CA PHE A 88 2.57 6.62 3.85
C PHE A 88 1.73 5.49 3.25
N THR A 89 0.48 5.37 3.70
CA THR A 89 -0.50 4.43 3.16
C THR A 89 -1.54 5.13 2.29
N GLY A 90 -1.50 6.45 2.21
CA GLY A 90 -2.45 7.28 1.48
C GLY A 90 -3.84 7.36 2.12
N VAL A 91 -4.15 6.55 3.14
CA VAL A 91 -5.44 6.61 3.84
C VAL A 91 -5.68 8.01 4.42
N GLY A 92 -6.74 8.67 3.97
CA GLY A 92 -7.10 10.03 4.35
C GLY A 92 -6.55 11.13 3.43
N SER A 93 -5.53 10.86 2.61
CA SER A 93 -5.00 11.83 1.64
C SER A 93 -5.81 11.82 0.37
N CYS A 94 -6.46 12.94 -0.04
CA CYS A 94 -7.23 13.07 -1.28
C CYS A 94 -6.39 13.23 -2.58
N LEU A 95 -5.07 12.93 -2.57
CA LEU A 95 -4.15 13.19 -3.69
C LEU A 95 -4.63 12.66 -5.05
N PHE A 96 -5.13 11.43 -5.09
CA PHE A 96 -5.67 10.79 -6.32
C PHE A 96 -7.19 10.63 -6.29
N ALA A 97 -7.87 11.37 -5.42
CA ALA A 97 -9.33 11.42 -5.40
C ALA A 97 -9.95 12.06 -6.66
N PRO A 98 -9.32 13.04 -7.35
CA PRO A 98 -9.87 13.58 -8.59
C PRO A 98 -10.08 12.49 -9.65
N ARG A 99 -11.31 12.41 -10.18
CA ARG A 99 -11.70 11.47 -11.23
C ARG A 99 -11.66 12.15 -12.58
N ALA A 100 -11.10 11.47 -13.57
CA ALA A 100 -11.02 11.90 -14.96
C ALA A 100 -10.12 13.13 -15.23
N TYR A 101 -9.25 13.49 -14.30
CA TYR A 101 -8.18 14.48 -14.53
C TYR A 101 -6.91 13.78 -14.98
N GLY A 102 -6.46 14.11 -16.18
CA GLY A 102 -5.35 13.45 -16.86
C GLY A 102 -4.48 14.39 -17.69
N ARG A 103 -3.74 13.79 -18.63
CA ARG A 103 -2.86 14.53 -19.55
C ARG A 103 -3.59 15.56 -20.40
N LEU A 104 -4.84 15.31 -20.78
CA LEU A 104 -5.62 16.26 -21.58
C LEU A 104 -5.98 17.52 -20.78
N ASP A 105 -6.37 17.35 -19.52
CA ASP A 105 -6.66 18.46 -18.60
C ASP A 105 -5.40 19.27 -18.32
N PHE A 106 -4.26 18.59 -18.16
CA PHE A 106 -2.96 19.23 -18.02
C PHE A 106 -2.64 20.13 -19.23
N ASP A 107 -2.79 19.60 -20.44
CA ASP A 107 -2.53 20.32 -21.69
C ASP A 107 -3.47 21.51 -21.86
N GLN A 108 -4.75 21.36 -21.48
CA GLN A 108 -5.74 22.44 -21.51
C GLN A 108 -5.33 23.59 -20.58
N VAL A 109 -4.92 23.30 -19.35
CA VAL A 109 -4.47 24.31 -18.39
C VAL A 109 -3.20 25.01 -18.84
N ALA A 110 -2.29 24.27 -19.48
CA ALA A 110 -1.08 24.83 -20.05
C ALA A 110 -1.33 25.67 -21.33
N GLY A 111 -2.55 25.63 -21.89
CA GLY A 111 -2.90 26.32 -23.12
C GLY A 111 -2.21 25.78 -24.37
N ARG A 112 -1.64 24.57 -24.31
CA ARG A 112 -0.97 23.92 -25.44
C ARG A 112 -0.94 22.40 -25.27
N THR A 113 -0.95 21.69 -26.39
CA THR A 113 -0.74 20.24 -26.41
C THR A 113 0.71 19.87 -26.15
N PHE A 114 0.92 18.90 -25.27
CA PHE A 114 2.22 18.28 -25.02
C PHE A 114 2.28 16.89 -25.64
N TRP A 115 3.42 16.56 -26.24
CA TRP A 115 3.62 15.27 -26.90
C TRP A 115 4.30 14.24 -25.99
N THR A 116 4.98 14.69 -24.93
CA THR A 116 5.66 13.80 -23.98
C THR A 116 5.42 14.24 -22.54
N ASP A 117 5.53 13.29 -21.62
CA ASP A 117 5.39 13.57 -20.19
C ASP A 117 6.58 14.37 -19.65
N GLN A 118 7.75 14.28 -20.29
CA GLN A 118 8.88 15.16 -19.99
C GLN A 118 8.54 16.64 -20.23
N GLN A 119 7.78 16.96 -21.29
CA GLN A 119 7.36 18.33 -21.55
C GLN A 119 6.35 18.83 -20.53
N ARG A 120 5.43 17.95 -20.08
CA ARG A 120 4.48 18.26 -19.00
C ARG A 120 5.20 18.49 -17.68
N TYR A 121 6.17 17.63 -17.35
CA TYR A 121 7.01 17.78 -16.17
C TYR A 121 7.78 19.11 -16.18
N ALA A 122 8.40 19.49 -17.30
CA ALA A 122 9.10 20.77 -17.42
C ALA A 122 8.17 21.99 -17.23
N PHE A 123 6.90 21.88 -17.64
CA PHE A 123 5.90 22.91 -17.34
C PHE A 123 5.51 22.91 -15.86
N CYS A 124 5.32 21.73 -15.26
CA CYS A 124 5.06 21.55 -13.84
C CYS A 124 6.16 22.19 -12.99
N GLU A 125 7.45 21.99 -13.29
CA GLU A 125 8.56 22.59 -12.53
C GLU A 125 8.48 24.12 -12.44
N GLN A 126 7.94 24.79 -13.45
CA GLN A 126 7.78 26.24 -13.46
C GLN A 126 6.54 26.73 -12.69
N HIS A 127 5.62 25.84 -12.37
CA HIS A 127 4.31 26.13 -11.80
C HIS A 127 3.98 25.23 -10.60
N GLU A 128 5.00 24.66 -9.99
CA GLU A 128 4.89 23.50 -9.11
C GLU A 128 3.90 23.72 -7.96
N ASP A 129 4.04 24.86 -7.27
CA ASP A 129 3.21 25.26 -6.12
C ASP A 129 1.99 26.12 -6.50
N LYS A 130 1.82 26.45 -7.79
CA LYS A 130 0.70 27.27 -8.23
C LYS A 130 -0.55 26.42 -8.38
N ILE A 131 -1.68 26.89 -7.86
CA ILE A 131 -2.98 26.30 -8.18
C ILE A 131 -3.23 26.52 -9.68
N LEU A 132 -3.34 25.41 -10.40
CA LEU A 132 -3.48 25.37 -11.84
C LEU A 132 -4.90 25.04 -12.27
N MET A 133 -5.61 24.27 -11.46
CA MET A 133 -6.96 23.79 -11.77
C MET A 133 -7.73 23.50 -10.48
N ARG A 134 -9.05 23.68 -10.53
CA ARG A 134 -9.98 23.13 -9.54
C ARG A 134 -10.58 21.84 -10.08
N ALA A 135 -10.32 20.73 -9.41
CA ALA A 135 -11.02 19.49 -9.66
C ALA A 135 -12.36 19.51 -8.94
N GLU A 136 -13.45 19.22 -9.66
CA GLU A 136 -14.83 19.19 -9.14
C GLU A 136 -15.43 17.78 -9.20
N TYR A 137 -14.83 16.89 -10.01
CA TYR A 137 -15.25 15.49 -10.10
C TYR A 137 -14.36 14.63 -9.21
N MET A 138 -14.87 14.22 -8.04
CA MET A 138 -14.16 13.36 -7.09
C MET A 138 -14.63 11.90 -7.18
N GLN A 139 -13.76 10.99 -6.78
CA GLN A 139 -14.13 9.61 -6.48
C GLN A 139 -15.04 9.56 -5.24
N ASP A 140 -15.99 8.62 -5.25
CA ASP A 140 -16.97 8.44 -4.17
C ASP A 140 -16.25 8.24 -2.83
N GLY A 141 -16.68 9.00 -1.81
CA GLY A 141 -16.17 8.86 -0.44
C GLY A 141 -14.92 9.66 -0.09
N CYS A 142 -14.32 10.49 -0.96
CA CYS A 142 -13.27 11.45 -0.53
C CYS A 142 -13.83 12.55 0.39
N GLY A 143 -15.13 12.86 0.32
CA GLY A 143 -15.78 13.81 1.23
C GLY A 143 -15.49 15.28 0.92
N LEU A 144 -14.85 15.58 -0.22
CA LEU A 144 -14.62 16.93 -0.72
C LEU A 144 -15.54 17.21 -1.92
N ASP A 145 -16.09 18.42 -1.97
CA ASP A 145 -16.83 18.92 -3.15
C ASP A 145 -15.89 19.31 -4.30
N TYR A 146 -14.70 19.81 -3.96
CA TYR A 146 -13.66 20.16 -4.91
C TYR A 146 -12.27 20.05 -4.30
N LEU A 147 -11.24 20.01 -5.15
CA LEU A 147 -9.83 20.04 -4.76
C LEU A 147 -9.07 21.00 -5.68
N ASP A 148 -8.44 22.01 -5.09
CA ASP A 148 -7.53 22.90 -5.83
C ASP A 148 -6.21 22.17 -6.07
N MET A 149 -5.92 21.84 -7.33
CA MET A 149 -4.73 21.12 -7.73
C MET A 149 -3.60 22.08 -8.08
N THR A 150 -2.49 21.93 -7.35
CA THR A 150 -1.23 22.56 -7.70
C THR A 150 -0.63 21.95 -8.97
N GLY A 151 0.42 22.57 -9.52
CA GLY A 151 1.21 21.97 -10.60
C GLY A 151 1.68 20.54 -10.27
N ARG A 152 2.15 20.30 -9.04
CA ARG A 152 2.51 18.93 -8.58
C ARG A 152 1.33 17.98 -8.65
N MET A 153 0.23 18.31 -7.98
CA MET A 153 -0.92 17.42 -7.88
C MET A 153 -1.47 17.08 -9.27
N LEU A 154 -1.56 18.08 -10.14
CA LEU A 154 -2.03 17.90 -11.50
C LEU A 154 -1.07 17.01 -12.31
N MET A 155 0.25 17.19 -12.18
CA MET A 155 1.23 16.31 -12.81
C MET A 155 1.10 14.87 -12.31
N LEU A 156 1.08 14.67 -11.00
CA LEU A 156 0.97 13.34 -10.38
C LEU A 156 -0.31 12.63 -10.81
N ASN A 157 -1.46 13.32 -10.85
CA ASN A 157 -2.71 12.76 -11.36
C ASN A 157 -2.63 12.41 -12.85
N ALA A 158 -1.99 13.27 -13.67
CA ALA A 158 -1.85 13.03 -15.10
C ALA A 158 -1.01 11.79 -15.47
N VAL A 159 -0.07 11.42 -14.61
CA VAL A 159 0.87 10.29 -14.82
C VAL A 159 0.83 9.28 -13.68
N SER A 160 -0.33 9.12 -13.02
CA SER A 160 -0.51 8.30 -11.81
C SER A 160 -0.03 6.84 -11.93
N GLU A 161 0.00 6.28 -13.14
CA GLU A 161 0.51 4.93 -13.41
C GLU A 161 2.00 4.76 -13.07
N PHE A 162 2.82 5.81 -13.25
CA PHE A 162 4.23 5.77 -12.85
C PHE A 162 4.36 5.77 -11.33
N ILE A 163 3.46 6.49 -10.65
CA ILE A 163 3.42 6.52 -9.19
C ILE A 163 3.08 5.13 -8.63
N GLY A 164 2.25 4.37 -9.34
CA GLY A 164 2.02 2.97 -9.02
C GLY A 164 3.34 2.21 -8.81
N CYS A 165 4.25 2.22 -9.79
CA CYS A 165 5.49 1.45 -9.75
C CYS A 165 6.42 1.79 -8.55
N MET A 166 6.28 2.97 -7.96
CA MET A 166 7.04 3.41 -6.78
C MET A 166 6.25 3.33 -5.46
N TYR A 167 4.93 3.08 -5.52
CA TYR A 167 4.04 2.90 -4.39
C TYR A 167 4.11 1.48 -3.85
N ASN A 168 5.20 1.17 -3.16
CA ASN A 168 5.48 -0.16 -2.61
C ASN A 168 6.18 -0.06 -1.24
N MET A 169 6.18 -1.17 -0.49
CA MET A 169 6.78 -1.20 0.84
C MET A 169 8.29 -1.50 0.82
N MET A 170 8.92 -1.64 -0.36
CA MET A 170 10.34 -1.93 -0.49
C MET A 170 11.21 -0.70 -0.24
N GLY A 171 12.36 -0.95 0.40
CA GLY A 171 13.26 0.11 0.82
C GLY A 171 12.57 1.13 1.73
N SER A 172 12.57 2.38 1.31
CA SER A 172 12.06 3.51 2.09
C SER A 172 11.13 4.47 1.32
N ASN A 173 10.63 4.04 0.15
CA ASN A 173 9.82 4.88 -0.74
C ASN A 173 8.64 5.56 -0.04
N LEU A 174 7.98 4.83 0.86
CA LEU A 174 6.80 5.27 1.62
C LEU A 174 7.09 5.43 3.11
N MET A 175 8.35 5.63 3.51
CA MET A 175 8.76 5.68 4.92
C MET A 175 9.14 7.09 5.34
N GLU A 176 9.04 7.35 6.64
CA GLU A 176 9.71 8.48 7.30
C GLU A 176 10.63 7.98 8.43
N PRO A 177 11.94 8.31 8.41
CA PRO A 177 12.64 9.01 7.32
C PRO A 177 12.78 8.14 6.06
N ALA A 178 12.84 8.77 4.89
CA ALA A 178 13.29 8.12 3.67
C ALA A 178 14.82 7.93 3.72
N VAL A 179 15.29 6.70 3.51
CA VAL A 179 16.70 6.30 3.62
C VAL A 179 17.12 5.44 2.44
N GLY A 180 18.25 5.77 1.82
CA GLY A 180 18.81 5.01 0.70
C GLY A 180 18.22 5.42 -0.65
N LYS A 181 18.47 4.61 -1.67
CA LYS A 181 17.93 4.82 -3.02
C LYS A 181 16.48 4.30 -3.09
N PRO A 182 15.60 4.98 -3.84
CA PRO A 182 14.26 4.48 -4.05
C PRO A 182 14.27 3.15 -4.82
N VAL A 183 13.29 2.30 -4.52
CA VAL A 183 13.12 0.99 -5.16
C VAL A 183 11.91 1.05 -6.08
N MET A 184 12.13 0.99 -7.38
CA MET A 184 11.06 1.00 -8.39
C MET A 184 10.71 -0.43 -8.81
N ARG A 185 9.43 -0.64 -9.15
CA ARG A 185 8.93 -1.89 -9.75
C ARG A 185 8.78 -1.81 -11.26
N SER A 186 9.37 -0.79 -11.89
CA SER A 186 9.52 -0.71 -13.33
C SER A 186 10.81 -1.45 -13.73
N TYR A 187 10.66 -2.56 -14.43
CA TYR A 187 11.79 -3.37 -14.89
C TYR A 187 12.06 -3.16 -16.38
N ASN A 188 13.27 -3.48 -16.83
CA ASN A 188 13.69 -3.38 -18.23
C ASN A 188 13.51 -1.96 -18.83
N MET A 189 13.92 -0.94 -18.07
CA MET A 189 13.85 0.46 -18.49
C MET A 189 15.15 0.92 -19.14
N SER A 190 15.04 1.91 -20.03
CA SER A 190 16.21 2.69 -20.46
C SER A 190 16.72 3.59 -19.32
N GLU A 191 17.95 4.07 -19.43
CA GLU A 191 18.49 5.04 -18.46
C GLU A 191 17.70 6.36 -18.45
N GLU A 192 17.15 6.76 -19.60
CA GLU A 192 16.31 7.96 -19.74
C GLU A 192 14.97 7.80 -19.01
N ASP A 193 14.29 6.66 -19.20
CA ASP A 193 13.03 6.36 -18.52
C ASP A 193 13.22 6.30 -17.00
N LEU A 194 14.31 5.66 -16.55
CA LEU A 194 14.66 5.61 -15.12
C LEU A 194 14.92 7.01 -14.55
N ALA A 195 15.61 7.87 -15.29
CA ALA A 195 15.87 9.24 -14.86
C ALA A 195 14.56 10.04 -14.72
N PHE A 196 13.62 9.86 -15.65
CA PHE A 196 12.31 10.49 -15.60
C PHE A 196 11.46 9.97 -14.42
N GLU A 197 11.41 8.65 -14.19
CA GLU A 197 10.71 8.10 -13.03
C GLU A 197 11.28 8.62 -11.70
N LEU A 198 12.59 8.81 -11.61
CA LEU A 198 13.22 9.40 -10.43
C LEU A 198 12.82 10.88 -10.23
N GLN A 199 12.58 11.63 -11.30
CA GLN A 199 12.03 12.99 -11.22
C GLN A 199 10.61 12.96 -10.67
N LEU A 200 9.75 12.08 -11.20
CA LEU A 200 8.38 11.89 -10.71
C LEU A 200 8.33 11.42 -9.26
N PHE A 201 9.22 10.52 -8.85
CA PHE A 201 9.32 10.07 -7.47
C PHE A 201 9.66 11.21 -6.52
N ARG A 202 10.58 12.10 -6.90
CA ARG A 202 10.90 13.29 -6.08
C ARG A 202 9.70 14.23 -5.97
N LEU A 203 8.97 14.42 -7.07
CA LEU A 203 7.73 15.20 -7.07
C LEU A 203 6.68 14.61 -6.14
N PHE A 204 6.49 13.28 -6.21
CA PHE A 204 5.58 12.53 -5.35
C PHE A 204 5.99 12.63 -3.88
N ARG A 205 7.28 12.43 -3.56
CA ARG A 205 7.81 12.60 -2.20
C ARG A 205 7.54 14.00 -1.67
N LYS A 206 7.85 15.04 -2.46
CA LYS A 206 7.60 16.43 -2.07
C LYS A 206 6.12 16.69 -1.81
N GLU A 207 5.23 16.08 -2.58
CA GLU A 207 3.79 16.19 -2.36
C GLU A 207 3.34 15.52 -1.07
N ILE A 208 3.70 14.25 -0.85
CA ILE A 208 3.25 13.52 0.34
C ILE A 208 3.92 14.02 1.63
N GLU A 209 5.16 14.53 1.56
CA GLU A 209 5.85 15.12 2.71
C GLU A 209 5.33 16.52 3.05
N GLY A 210 4.59 17.15 2.13
CA GLY A 210 3.99 18.48 2.34
C GLY A 210 2.72 18.47 3.20
N SER A 211 2.18 17.30 3.54
CA SER A 211 0.99 17.12 4.37
C SER A 211 1.18 15.96 5.35
N ASP A 212 0.41 15.97 6.45
CA ASP A 212 0.27 14.81 7.33
C ASP A 212 -0.76 13.80 6.81
N ASP A 213 -1.59 14.18 5.84
CA ASP A 213 -2.59 13.29 5.28
C ASP A 213 -1.95 12.08 4.59
N GLY A 214 -2.51 10.89 4.81
CA GLY A 214 -1.99 9.65 4.24
C GLY A 214 -0.83 9.02 5.00
N TRP A 215 -0.27 9.71 6.00
CA TRP A 215 0.74 9.15 6.90
C TRP A 215 0.11 8.49 8.12
N VAL A 216 0.66 7.34 8.52
CA VAL A 216 0.25 6.60 9.72
C VAL A 216 1.48 6.29 10.58
N ASP A 217 1.38 6.57 11.87
CA ASP A 217 2.46 6.35 12.83
C ASP A 217 2.64 4.86 13.10
N VAL A 218 3.89 4.44 13.26
CA VAL A 218 4.27 3.05 13.54
C VAL A 218 4.68 2.91 14.99
N LEU A 219 3.88 2.15 15.75
CA LEU A 219 4.00 2.04 17.20
C LEU A 219 4.25 0.58 17.60
N PRO A 220 5.52 0.16 17.78
CA PRO A 220 5.83 -1.17 18.27
C PRO A 220 5.38 -1.33 19.72
N VAL A 221 4.80 -2.48 20.07
CA VAL A 221 4.34 -2.74 21.43
C VAL A 221 5.54 -3.13 22.32
N PRO A 222 5.90 -2.35 23.36
CA PRO A 222 7.10 -2.61 24.16
C PRO A 222 7.05 -3.99 24.79
N GLY A 223 8.04 -4.85 24.52
CA GLY A 223 8.07 -6.23 25.02
C GLY A 223 7.25 -7.24 24.21
N ASN A 224 6.69 -6.86 23.06
CA ASN A 224 6.03 -7.78 22.12
C ASN A 224 6.61 -7.59 20.72
N ALA A 225 7.43 -8.56 20.29
CA ALA A 225 8.09 -8.50 18.99
C ALA A 225 7.18 -8.87 17.81
N ASN A 226 5.93 -9.24 18.05
CA ASN A 226 5.01 -9.77 17.03
C ASN A 226 3.84 -8.84 16.72
N LEU A 227 3.75 -7.68 17.38
CA LEU A 227 2.64 -6.77 17.24
C LEU A 227 3.14 -5.33 17.10
N ILE A 228 2.67 -4.66 16.05
CA ILE A 228 2.89 -3.24 15.81
C ILE A 228 1.54 -2.62 15.52
N PHE A 229 1.23 -1.52 16.21
CA PHE A 229 0.05 -0.71 15.91
C PHE A 229 0.39 0.35 14.88
N LEU A 230 -0.58 0.60 14.00
CA LEU A 230 -0.61 1.75 13.10
C LEU A 230 -1.58 2.76 13.69
N LYS A 231 -1.14 4.00 13.87
CA LYS A 231 -1.99 5.07 14.39
C LYS A 231 -2.26 6.10 13.30
N GLY A 232 -3.53 6.40 13.09
CA GLY A 232 -4.00 7.45 12.20
C GLY A 232 -4.58 8.64 12.97
N ALA A 233 -5.21 9.55 12.23
CA ALA A 233 -5.86 10.72 12.80
C ALA A 233 -7.10 10.36 13.64
N ASN A 234 -7.50 11.25 14.55
CA ASN A 234 -8.76 11.18 15.30
C ASN A 234 -8.99 9.87 16.09
N GLY A 235 -7.90 9.28 16.59
CA GLY A 235 -7.93 8.02 17.35
C GLY A 235 -8.15 6.77 16.50
N ALA A 236 -8.09 6.90 15.17
CA ALA A 236 -8.07 5.76 14.26
C ALA A 236 -6.83 4.90 14.49
N PHE A 237 -7.00 3.58 14.50
CA PHE A 237 -5.87 2.66 14.59
C PHE A 237 -6.13 1.37 13.82
N ASP A 238 -5.03 0.76 13.40
CA ASP A 238 -4.96 -0.58 12.81
C ASP A 238 -3.75 -1.31 13.42
N TRP A 239 -3.55 -2.57 13.06
CA TRP A 239 -2.39 -3.32 13.54
C TRP A 239 -1.91 -4.32 12.49
N VAL A 240 -0.64 -4.67 12.61
CA VAL A 240 -0.04 -5.76 11.85
C VAL A 240 0.63 -6.74 12.80
N VAL A 241 0.59 -8.01 12.42
CA VAL A 241 1.25 -9.09 13.15
C VAL A 241 2.41 -9.65 12.33
N ARG A 242 3.43 -10.17 13.02
CA ARG A 242 4.56 -10.82 12.36
C ARG A 242 4.07 -11.99 11.50
N ASP A 243 4.60 -12.09 10.29
CA ASP A 243 4.28 -13.14 9.30
C ASP A 243 2.79 -13.21 8.92
N GLN A 244 2.09 -12.06 8.96
CA GLN A 244 0.69 -11.93 8.54
C GLN A 244 0.46 -12.42 7.11
N ARG A 245 -0.75 -12.93 6.84
CA ARG A 245 -1.22 -13.34 5.51
C ARG A 245 -2.52 -12.62 5.17
N ASP A 246 -2.64 -12.17 3.93
CA ASP A 246 -3.84 -11.45 3.48
C ASP A 246 -5.05 -12.38 3.25
N LYS A 247 -4.79 -13.68 3.04
CA LYS A 247 -5.80 -14.69 2.71
C LYS A 247 -5.59 -15.92 3.58
N GLU A 248 -6.66 -16.62 3.89
CA GLU A 248 -6.57 -17.93 4.52
C GLU A 248 -5.93 -18.95 3.57
N PHE A 249 -5.16 -19.89 4.12
CA PHE A 249 -4.61 -20.98 3.33
C PHE A 249 -5.72 -21.93 2.87
N SER A 250 -5.81 -22.13 1.55
CA SER A 250 -6.60 -23.21 0.97
C SER A 250 -5.69 -24.17 0.21
N SER A 251 -5.72 -25.44 0.61
CA SER A 251 -5.05 -26.51 -0.14
C SER A 251 -5.82 -26.97 -1.38
N ASN A 252 -7.01 -26.40 -1.63
CA ASN A 252 -7.85 -26.67 -2.79
C ASN A 252 -8.55 -25.37 -3.24
N PRO A 253 -7.93 -24.60 -4.16
CA PRO A 253 -8.49 -23.35 -4.65
C PRO A 253 -9.77 -23.55 -5.49
N LEU A 254 -10.08 -24.77 -5.92
CA LEU A 254 -11.25 -25.09 -6.75
C LEU A 254 -12.47 -25.54 -5.93
N TYR A 255 -12.37 -25.56 -4.59
CA TYR A 255 -13.52 -25.81 -3.72
C TYR A 255 -14.55 -24.65 -3.82
N PRO A 256 -15.86 -24.91 -3.83
CA PRO A 256 -16.53 -26.21 -3.64
C PRO A 256 -16.81 -26.99 -4.92
N PHE A 257 -16.30 -26.55 -6.08
CA PHE A 257 -16.59 -27.21 -7.36
C PHE A 257 -15.95 -28.59 -7.47
N PHE A 258 -14.74 -28.75 -6.95
CA PHE A 258 -14.05 -30.03 -6.85
C PHE A 258 -13.59 -30.28 -5.42
N ASN A 259 -13.74 -31.50 -4.96
CA ASN A 259 -13.05 -32.01 -3.79
C ASN A 259 -11.56 -32.20 -4.11
N LYS A 260 -10.73 -32.30 -3.07
CA LYS A 260 -9.27 -32.35 -3.24
C LYS A 260 -8.79 -33.56 -4.06
N ASP A 261 -9.48 -34.68 -3.93
CA ASP A 261 -9.24 -35.92 -4.66
C ASP A 261 -9.71 -35.88 -6.13
N GLU A 262 -10.53 -34.88 -6.49
CA GLU A 262 -11.01 -34.64 -7.86
C GLU A 262 -10.09 -33.69 -8.65
N VAL A 263 -9.14 -33.02 -7.99
CA VAL A 263 -8.15 -32.15 -8.65
C VAL A 263 -7.05 -33.02 -9.26
N PRO A 264 -6.73 -32.86 -10.57
CA PRO A 264 -5.63 -33.60 -11.19
C PRO A 264 -4.31 -33.41 -10.43
N LYS A 265 -3.59 -34.49 -10.14
CA LYS A 265 -2.30 -34.44 -9.40
C LYS A 265 -1.27 -33.49 -10.04
N ALA A 266 -1.31 -33.32 -11.36
CA ALA A 266 -0.44 -32.38 -12.08
C ALA A 266 -0.73 -30.91 -11.74
N MET A 267 -1.92 -30.60 -11.24
CA MET A 267 -2.34 -29.28 -10.78
C MET A 267 -2.24 -29.11 -9.25
N ASP A 268 -1.87 -30.18 -8.52
CA ASP A 268 -1.72 -30.13 -7.06
C ASP A 268 -0.42 -29.42 -6.67
N ARG A 269 -0.52 -28.09 -6.48
CA ARG A 269 0.55 -27.25 -5.95
C ARG A 269 0.53 -27.15 -4.41
N SER A 270 -0.36 -27.87 -3.73
CA SER A 270 -0.65 -27.64 -2.30
C SER A 270 0.56 -27.80 -1.37
N LYS A 271 1.54 -28.63 -1.74
CA LYS A 271 2.80 -28.75 -0.98
C LYS A 271 3.67 -27.50 -1.08
N LEU A 272 3.86 -26.96 -2.29
CA LEU A 272 4.63 -25.75 -2.50
C LEU A 272 3.88 -24.54 -1.93
N ASP A 273 2.60 -24.43 -2.22
CA ASP A 273 1.77 -23.32 -1.73
C ASP A 273 1.69 -23.33 -0.21
N GLY A 274 1.56 -24.51 0.41
CA GLY A 274 1.62 -24.66 1.86
C GLY A 274 2.98 -24.27 2.43
N HIS A 275 4.08 -24.71 1.79
CA HIS A 275 5.42 -24.32 2.22
C HIS A 275 5.62 -22.79 2.18
N LEU A 276 5.22 -22.14 1.09
CA LEU A 276 5.30 -20.69 0.93
C LEU A 276 4.39 -19.96 1.92
N TYR A 277 3.16 -20.45 2.13
CA TYR A 277 2.21 -19.86 3.06
C TYR A 277 2.73 -19.87 4.50
N PHE A 278 3.26 -21.00 4.97
CA PHE A 278 3.73 -21.15 6.35
C PHE A 278 5.20 -20.76 6.55
N ALA A 279 5.91 -20.28 5.52
CA ALA A 279 7.26 -19.76 5.67
C ALA A 279 7.28 -18.51 6.56
N THR A 280 8.18 -18.46 7.54
CA THR A 280 8.32 -17.33 8.47
C THR A 280 9.56 -16.52 8.15
N GLY A 281 9.57 -15.24 8.54
CA GLY A 281 10.71 -14.35 8.31
C GLY A 281 10.97 -14.04 6.83
N THR A 282 9.99 -14.28 5.97
CA THR A 282 10.09 -14.00 4.54
C THR A 282 9.53 -12.61 4.23
N TRP A 283 10.10 -11.96 3.22
CA TRP A 283 9.55 -10.75 2.63
C TRP A 283 9.13 -11.06 1.20
N ALA A 284 7.86 -11.43 1.02
CA ALA A 284 7.37 -11.99 -0.23
C ALA A 284 7.55 -11.02 -1.40
N GLU A 285 7.15 -9.75 -1.21
CA GLU A 285 7.30 -8.70 -2.23
C GLU A 285 8.78 -8.51 -2.64
N LYS A 286 9.72 -8.60 -1.70
CA LYS A 286 11.15 -8.47 -2.01
C LYS A 286 11.69 -9.67 -2.79
N LEU A 287 11.22 -10.88 -2.48
CA LEU A 287 11.59 -12.09 -3.22
C LEU A 287 11.11 -12.03 -4.67
N GLU A 288 9.87 -11.57 -4.89
CA GLU A 288 9.34 -11.32 -6.24
C GLU A 288 10.18 -10.29 -6.99
N HIS A 289 10.46 -9.15 -6.34
CA HIS A 289 11.28 -8.09 -6.92
C HIS A 289 12.70 -8.55 -7.29
N ASP A 290 13.35 -9.34 -6.43
CA ASP A 290 14.69 -9.86 -6.70
C ASP A 290 14.71 -10.89 -7.82
N ALA A 291 13.68 -11.73 -7.90
CA ALA A 291 13.53 -12.69 -9.00
C ALA A 291 13.36 -11.96 -10.34
N GLU A 292 12.51 -10.93 -10.38
CA GLU A 292 12.24 -10.18 -11.61
C GLU A 292 13.44 -9.32 -12.02
N SER A 293 14.08 -8.64 -11.07
CA SER A 293 15.30 -7.88 -11.31
C SER A 293 16.42 -8.75 -11.88
N ARG A 294 16.61 -9.95 -11.33
CA ARG A 294 17.61 -10.92 -11.82
C ARG A 294 17.30 -11.37 -13.24
N HIS A 295 16.04 -11.70 -13.54
CA HIS A 295 15.64 -12.15 -14.88
C HIS A 295 16.05 -11.15 -15.96
N TYR A 296 15.74 -9.87 -15.78
CA TYR A 296 16.11 -8.85 -16.76
C TYR A 296 17.62 -8.57 -16.77
N ALA A 297 18.30 -8.64 -15.62
CA ALA A 297 19.76 -8.49 -15.55
C ALA A 297 20.50 -9.62 -16.30
N GLU A 298 19.90 -10.80 -16.40
CA GLU A 298 20.46 -11.98 -17.09
C GLU A 298 20.03 -12.07 -18.57
N GLY A 299 19.44 -11.00 -19.12
CA GLY A 299 19.03 -10.92 -20.53
C GLY A 299 17.64 -11.49 -20.82
N GLY A 300 16.84 -11.71 -19.77
CA GLY A 300 15.42 -11.99 -19.87
C GLY A 300 14.66 -10.85 -20.56
N THR A 301 13.53 -11.20 -21.14
CA THR A 301 12.60 -10.27 -21.81
C THR A 301 11.22 -10.40 -21.18
N ALA A 302 10.34 -9.44 -21.44
CA ALA A 302 8.94 -9.56 -21.02
C ALA A 302 8.26 -10.82 -21.61
N ALA A 303 8.67 -11.27 -22.80
CA ALA A 303 8.08 -12.42 -23.49
C ALA A 303 8.45 -13.77 -22.88
N ASN A 304 9.56 -13.87 -22.14
CA ASN A 304 10.01 -15.11 -21.52
C ASN A 304 10.00 -15.05 -19.99
N TRP A 305 9.36 -14.04 -19.40
CA TRP A 305 9.14 -13.96 -17.97
C TRP A 305 8.18 -15.08 -17.51
N PRO A 306 8.57 -15.96 -16.57
CA PRO A 306 7.74 -17.08 -16.12
C PRO A 306 6.66 -16.67 -15.10
N GLY A 307 6.64 -15.42 -14.65
CA GLY A 307 5.62 -14.92 -13.73
C GLY A 307 4.27 -14.71 -14.41
N GLU A 308 3.20 -14.73 -13.62
CA GLU A 308 1.87 -14.41 -14.14
C GLU A 308 1.81 -12.92 -14.50
N TRP A 309 1.61 -12.65 -15.80
CA TRP A 309 1.16 -11.36 -16.27
C TRP A 309 -0.27 -11.15 -15.76
N LYS A 310 -0.43 -10.70 -14.51
CA LYS A 310 -1.64 -9.96 -14.16
C LYS A 310 -1.66 -8.79 -15.14
N ASP A 311 -2.75 -8.61 -15.89
CA ASP A 311 -2.91 -7.58 -16.92
C ASP A 311 -2.69 -6.15 -16.36
N TRP A 312 -1.45 -5.75 -16.15
CA TRP A 312 -1.05 -4.43 -15.64
C TRP A 312 -0.45 -3.56 -16.75
N CYS A 313 -0.50 -3.96 -18.03
CA CYS A 313 0.08 -3.17 -19.13
C CYS A 313 -0.44 -3.51 -20.55
N SER A 314 -1.60 -4.17 -20.70
CA SER A 314 -2.12 -4.57 -22.03
C SER A 314 -3.04 -3.54 -22.71
N GLU A 315 -3.29 -2.36 -22.13
CA GLU A 315 -4.08 -1.30 -22.78
C GLU A 315 -3.27 -0.17 -23.44
N GLY A 316 -1.93 -0.22 -23.41
CA GLY A 316 -1.08 0.88 -23.90
C GLY A 316 -0.34 0.68 -25.23
N LYS A 317 -0.18 -0.55 -25.75
CA LYS A 317 0.65 -0.81 -26.95
C LYS A 317 -0.01 -1.75 -27.97
N ARG A 318 -1.20 -1.37 -28.42
CA ARG A 318 -1.64 -1.66 -29.80
C ARG A 318 -2.04 -0.36 -30.49
N ARG A 319 -1.04 0.39 -30.94
CA ARG A 319 -0.95 1.05 -32.24
C ARG A 319 0.42 1.68 -32.41
#